data_AF-A0AAV4R095-F1
#
_entry.id   AF-A0AAV4R095-F1
#
_cell.length_a   1.000
_cell.length_b   1.000
_cell.length_c   1.000
_cell.angle_alpha   90.00
_cell.angle_beta   90.00
_cell.angle_gamma   90.00
#
_symmetry.space_group_name_H-M   'P 1'
#
loop_
_entity.id
_entity.type
_entity.pdbx_description
1 polymer ?
#
loop_
_entity_poly.entity_id
_entity_poly.type
_entity_poly.pdbx_seq_one_letter_code
_entity_poly.pdbx_strand_id
1 'polypeptide(L)'
;MKIMKPKTEDLTRIFDYDNTPATTFAEYKYEQILDVLQKVGADDQIYLATKAVQPITENFNTVSSDLVIQTDARIIAKYLLSQYILTPYNTIRLALAYVREMERAARCYQSQYEAKKEGLVNFLITLDLFTAENALMLCLAYGNEWKLAAQEYYQ
;
A
#
# COMPACT_ATOMS: atom_id res chain seq x y z
N MET A 1 -12.14 -23.62 17.36
CA MET A 1 -11.70 -22.69 16.29
C MET A 1 -10.17 -22.57 16.39
N LYS A 2 -9.41 -23.19 15.48
CA LYS A 2 -7.93 -23.08 15.49
C LYS A 2 -7.56 -21.72 14.92
N ILE A 3 -6.97 -20.86 15.75
CA ILE A 3 -6.33 -19.63 15.28
C ILE A 3 -5.09 -20.10 14.51
N MET A 4 -5.16 -20.06 13.18
CA MET A 4 -3.99 -20.27 12.33
C MET A 4 -2.98 -19.19 12.71
N LYS A 5 -1.82 -19.61 13.23
CA LYS A 5 -0.73 -18.68 13.44
C LYS A 5 -0.33 -18.10 12.07
N PRO A 6 -0.14 -16.79 11.98
CA PRO A 6 0.44 -16.18 10.80
C PRO A 6 1.78 -16.86 10.48
N LYS A 7 1.97 -17.36 9.26
CA LYS A 7 3.27 -17.86 8.81
C LYS A 7 4.06 -16.66 8.32
N THR A 8 5.07 -16.27 9.09
CA THR A 8 5.94 -15.12 8.82
C THR A 8 6.53 -15.13 7.41
N GLU A 9 6.74 -16.31 6.84
CA GLU A 9 7.23 -16.54 5.46
C GLU A 9 6.35 -15.91 4.38
N ASP A 10 5.01 -15.94 4.54
CA ASP A 10 4.07 -15.38 3.58
C ASP A 10 4.24 -13.85 3.48
N LEU A 11 4.43 -13.19 4.63
CA LEU A 11 4.64 -11.75 4.72
C LEU A 11 6.03 -11.35 4.23
N THR A 12 7.08 -12.08 4.65
CA THR A 12 8.45 -11.82 4.16
C THR A 12 8.48 -11.82 2.64
N ARG A 13 7.87 -12.82 2.01
CA ARG A 13 7.83 -12.95 0.54
C ARG A 13 7.17 -11.74 -0.13
N ILE A 14 6.03 -11.25 0.39
CA ILE A 14 5.33 -10.13 -0.26
C ILE A 14 5.98 -8.77 0.03
N PHE A 15 6.90 -8.69 0.99
CA PHE A 15 7.64 -7.46 1.31
C PHE A 15 9.10 -7.48 0.89
N ASP A 16 9.58 -8.55 0.24
CA ASP A 16 10.93 -8.66 -0.28
C ASP A 16 11.11 -7.82 -1.56
N TYR A 17 11.69 -6.64 -1.43
CA TYR A 17 11.95 -5.71 -2.54
C TYR A 17 13.44 -5.45 -2.72
N ASP A 18 14.32 -6.21 -2.07
CA ASP A 18 15.74 -5.87 -2.04
C ASP A 18 16.36 -5.88 -3.43
N ASN A 19 16.97 -4.75 -3.81
CA ASN A 19 17.55 -4.46 -5.12
C ASN A 19 16.52 -4.29 -6.27
N THR A 20 15.25 -4.00 -5.97
CA THR A 20 14.27 -3.67 -7.02
C THR A 20 14.56 -2.28 -7.59
N PRO A 21 14.75 -2.11 -8.91
CA PRO A 21 14.87 -0.79 -9.53
C PRO A 21 13.63 0.06 -9.25
N ALA A 22 13.82 1.33 -8.94
CA ALA A 22 12.73 2.24 -8.62
C ALA A 22 11.74 2.38 -9.79
N THR A 23 12.23 2.34 -11.04
CA THR A 23 11.40 2.34 -12.26
C THR A 23 10.48 1.13 -12.32
N THR A 24 11.02 -0.08 -12.15
CA THR A 24 10.24 -1.32 -12.15
C THR A 24 9.19 -1.32 -11.04
N PHE A 25 9.56 -0.88 -9.84
CA PHE A 25 8.60 -0.78 -8.73
C PHE A 25 7.49 0.24 -9.03
N ALA A 26 7.85 1.41 -9.58
CA ALA A 26 6.90 2.45 -9.94
C ALA A 26 5.94 2.02 -11.07
N GLU A 27 6.42 1.28 -12.07
CA GLU A 27 5.60 0.70 -13.15
C GLU A 27 4.55 -0.25 -12.58
N TYR A 28 4.95 -1.19 -11.72
CA TYR A 28 3.98 -2.07 -11.07
C TYR A 28 2.98 -1.29 -10.21
N LYS A 29 3.44 -0.28 -9.46
CA LYS A 29 2.54 0.54 -8.64
C LYS A 29 1.59 1.37 -9.46
N TYR A 30 2.04 1.86 -10.61
CA TYR A 30 1.20 2.59 -11.56
C TYR A 30 0.04 1.71 -12.03
N GLU A 31 0.34 0.48 -12.48
CA GLU A 31 -0.68 -0.47 -12.93
C GLU A 31 -1.69 -0.81 -11.81
N GLN A 32 -1.21 -1.01 -10.59
CA GLN A 32 -2.08 -1.29 -9.44
C GLN A 32 -3.01 -0.14 -9.10
N ILE A 33 -2.47 1.07 -9.07
CA ILE A 33 -3.23 2.27 -8.74
C ILE A 33 -4.25 2.55 -9.85
N LEU A 34 -3.85 2.41 -11.11
CA LEU A 34 -4.74 2.58 -12.26
C LEU A 34 -5.90 1.57 -12.24
N ASP A 35 -5.62 0.28 -12.00
CA ASP A 35 -6.64 -0.77 -11.86
C ASP A 35 -7.66 -0.43 -10.75
N VAL A 36 -7.17 0.03 -9.60
CA VAL A 36 -8.04 0.43 -8.47
C VAL A 36 -8.90 1.63 -8.85
N LEU A 37 -8.30 2.69 -9.41
CA LEU A 37 -9.00 3.92 -9.81
C LEU A 37 -10.06 3.63 -10.88
N GLN A 38 -9.77 2.74 -11.83
CA GLN A 38 -10.72 2.25 -12.83
C GLN A 38 -11.91 1.53 -12.20
N LYS A 39 -11.66 0.61 -11.28
CA LYS A 39 -12.71 -0.19 -10.61
C LYS A 39 -13.68 0.66 -9.80
N VAL A 40 -13.19 1.71 -9.17
CA VAL A 40 -14.04 2.62 -8.38
C VAL A 40 -14.65 3.74 -9.23
N GLY A 41 -14.30 3.85 -10.51
CA GLY A 41 -14.82 4.88 -11.41
C GLY A 41 -14.35 6.29 -11.05
N ALA A 42 -13.11 6.45 -10.58
CA ALA A 42 -12.53 7.77 -10.31
C ALA A 42 -12.30 8.54 -11.62
N ASP A 43 -12.35 9.87 -11.58
CA ASP A 43 -11.96 10.72 -12.72
C ASP A 43 -10.43 10.85 -12.84
N ASP A 44 -9.93 11.23 -14.01
CA ASP A 44 -8.50 11.52 -14.28
C ASP A 44 -7.50 10.43 -13.83
N GLN A 45 -7.92 9.16 -13.92
CA GLN A 45 -7.22 7.99 -13.37
C GLN A 45 -5.75 7.90 -13.81
N ILE A 46 -5.47 8.18 -15.08
CA ILE A 46 -4.11 8.16 -15.65
C ILE A 46 -3.22 9.21 -14.97
N TYR A 47 -3.75 10.43 -14.80
CA TYR A 47 -3.02 11.52 -14.18
C TYR A 47 -2.74 11.21 -12.70
N LEU A 48 -3.74 10.72 -11.97
CA LEU A 48 -3.61 10.36 -10.56
C LEU A 48 -2.60 9.24 -10.35
N ALA A 49 -2.68 8.16 -11.14
CA ALA A 49 -1.73 7.05 -11.06
C ALA A 49 -0.30 7.52 -11.35
N THR A 50 -0.12 8.36 -12.38
CA THR A 50 1.19 8.94 -12.72
C THR A 50 1.74 9.77 -11.57
N LYS A 51 0.93 10.67 -11.01
CA LYS A 51 1.35 11.55 -9.92
C LYS A 51 1.66 10.80 -8.63
N ALA A 52 0.95 9.71 -8.36
CA ALA A 52 1.18 8.89 -7.18
C ALA A 52 2.55 8.20 -7.21
N VAL A 53 3.00 7.72 -8.38
CA VAL A 53 4.28 6.99 -8.49
C VAL A 53 5.47 7.86 -8.89
N GLN A 54 5.25 9.04 -9.48
CA GLN A 54 6.29 9.97 -9.92
C GLN A 54 7.39 10.22 -8.86
N PRO A 55 7.08 10.42 -7.56
CA PRO A 55 8.11 10.62 -6.53
C PRO A 55 9.07 9.44 -6.38
N ILE A 56 8.65 8.21 -6.69
CA ILE A 56 9.50 7.01 -6.59
C ILE A 56 10.64 7.11 -7.59
N THR A 57 10.33 7.36 -8.87
CA THR A 57 11.33 7.43 -9.94
C THR A 57 12.18 8.69 -9.88
N GLU A 58 11.66 9.77 -9.31
CA GLU A 58 12.41 11.04 -9.18
C GLU A 58 13.45 11.01 -8.05
N ASN A 59 13.21 10.23 -7.00
CA ASN A 59 13.99 10.32 -5.77
C ASN A 59 14.72 9.03 -5.40
N PHE A 60 14.56 7.93 -6.13
CA PHE A 60 15.21 6.68 -5.80
C PHE A 60 15.76 6.01 -7.06
N ASN A 61 16.93 5.37 -6.92
CA ASN A 61 17.46 4.45 -7.94
C ASN A 61 16.95 3.03 -7.71
N THR A 62 16.87 2.62 -6.44
CA THR A 62 16.40 1.32 -5.98
C THR A 62 15.51 1.50 -4.78
N VAL A 63 14.52 0.63 -4.62
CA VAL A 63 13.70 0.53 -3.40
C VAL A 63 14.16 -0.68 -2.59
N SER A 64 14.13 -0.55 -1.26
CA SER A 64 14.42 -1.66 -0.34
C SER A 64 13.14 -2.13 0.36
N SER A 65 13.18 -3.33 0.92
CA SER A 65 12.06 -3.90 1.69
C SER A 65 11.66 -2.98 2.86
N ASP A 66 12.63 -2.48 3.62
CA ASP A 66 12.38 -1.60 4.77
C ASP A 66 11.71 -0.28 4.37
N LEU A 67 12.18 0.34 3.28
CA LEU A 67 11.61 1.58 2.77
C LEU A 67 10.14 1.38 2.39
N VAL A 68 9.84 0.28 1.69
CA VAL A 68 8.48 -0.06 1.28
C VAL A 68 7.58 -0.35 2.48
N ILE A 69 8.05 -1.13 3.46
CA ILE A 69 7.29 -1.46 4.69
C ILE A 69 6.93 -0.19 5.45
N GLN A 70 7.91 0.68 5.70
CA GLN A 70 7.70 1.91 6.46
C GLN A 70 6.79 2.89 5.72
N THR A 71 6.96 3.02 4.41
CA THR A 71 6.14 3.93 3.60
C THR A 71 4.70 3.43 3.53
N ASP A 72 4.48 2.14 3.26
CA ASP A 72 3.13 1.56 3.24
C ASP A 72 2.44 1.68 4.61
N ALA A 73 3.14 1.40 5.71
CA ALA A 73 2.59 1.55 7.05
C ALA A 73 2.18 2.99 7.36
N ARG A 74 2.99 3.97 6.95
CA ARG A 74 2.67 5.40 7.09
C ARG A 74 1.48 5.83 6.26
N ILE A 75 1.41 5.38 5.00
CA ILE A 75 0.28 5.65 4.10
C ILE A 75 -1.01 5.15 4.75
N ILE A 76 -1.04 3.89 5.20
CA ILE A 76 -2.23 3.30 5.83
C ILE A 76 -2.59 4.04 7.11
N ALA A 77 -1.63 4.28 8.01
CA ALA A 77 -1.89 4.93 9.28
C ALA A 77 -2.44 6.34 9.09
N LYS A 78 -1.81 7.15 8.24
CA LYS A 78 -2.26 8.53 7.94
C LYS A 78 -3.60 8.54 7.22
N TYR A 79 -3.81 7.62 6.28
CA TYR A 79 -5.10 7.48 5.61
C TYR A 79 -6.21 7.15 6.60
N LEU A 80 -6.06 6.11 7.42
CA LEU A 80 -7.05 5.74 8.43
C LEU A 80 -7.29 6.85 9.47
N LEU A 81 -6.24 7.60 9.81
CA LEU A 81 -6.37 8.77 10.69
C LEU A 81 -7.19 9.89 10.03
N SER A 82 -6.95 10.17 8.74
CA SER A 82 -7.71 11.17 7.97
C SER A 82 -9.20 10.81 7.83
N GLN A 83 -9.52 9.52 7.83
CA GLN A 83 -10.88 9.01 7.78
C GLN A 83 -11.53 8.88 9.18
N TYR A 84 -10.86 9.36 10.24
CA TYR A 84 -11.30 9.22 11.64
C TYR A 84 -11.50 7.76 12.09
N ILE A 85 -10.92 6.79 11.37
CA ILE A 85 -10.99 5.36 11.69
C ILE A 85 -9.90 4.97 12.69
N LEU A 86 -8.68 5.47 12.52
CA LEU A 86 -7.57 5.17 13.43
C LEU A 86 -7.65 6.06 14.68
N THR A 87 -7.69 5.41 15.86
CA THR A 87 -7.67 6.05 17.17
C THR A 87 -6.68 5.34 18.08
N PRO A 88 -6.19 5.98 19.16
CA PRO A 88 -5.29 5.33 20.12
C PRO A 88 -5.85 4.02 20.71
N TYR A 89 -7.17 3.87 20.74
CA TYR A 89 -7.85 2.71 21.32
C TYR A 89 -7.98 1.52 20.36
N ASN A 90 -7.81 1.72 19.06
CA ASN A 90 -8.04 0.66 18.06
C ASN A 90 -6.83 0.36 17.15
N THR A 91 -5.70 1.05 17.35
CA THR A 91 -4.46 0.86 16.56
C THR A 91 -4.05 -0.60 16.43
N ILE A 92 -3.96 -1.34 17.55
CA ILE A 92 -3.54 -2.75 17.55
C ILE A 92 -4.55 -3.61 16.77
N ARG A 93 -5.85 -3.37 16.96
CA ARG A 93 -6.91 -4.12 16.28
C ARG A 93 -6.85 -3.91 14.76
N LEU A 94 -6.67 -2.66 14.32
CA LEU A 94 -6.57 -2.31 12.91
C LEU A 94 -5.29 -2.87 12.27
N ALA A 95 -4.15 -2.79 12.97
CA ALA A 95 -2.91 -3.39 12.51
C ALA A 95 -3.03 -4.92 12.32
N LEU A 96 -3.67 -5.61 13.27
CA LEU A 96 -3.92 -7.05 13.17
C LEU A 96 -4.87 -7.39 12.01
N ALA A 97 -5.90 -6.58 11.77
CA ALA A 97 -6.80 -6.79 10.64
C ALA A 97 -6.09 -6.60 9.31
N TYR A 98 -5.26 -5.56 9.18
CA TYR A 98 -4.44 -5.31 8.01
C TYR A 98 -3.48 -6.47 7.71
N VAL A 99 -2.74 -6.94 8.72
CA VAL A 99 -1.80 -8.05 8.58
C VAL A 99 -2.51 -9.35 8.16
N ARG A 100 -3.70 -9.63 8.71
CA ARG A 100 -4.50 -10.80 8.33
C ARG A 100 -4.93 -10.79 6.87
N GLU A 101 -5.35 -9.63 6.35
CA GLU A 101 -5.72 -9.51 4.94
C GLU A 101 -4.50 -9.63 4.03
N MET A 102 -3.35 -9.06 4.42
CA MET A 102 -2.09 -9.25 3.70
C MET A 102 -1.66 -10.71 3.63
N GLU A 103 -1.75 -11.43 4.75
CA GLU A 103 -1.46 -12.87 4.78
C GLU A 103 -2.44 -13.70 3.95
N ARG A 104 -3.73 -13.35 4.00
CA ARG A 104 -4.73 -14.03 3.19
C ARG A 104 -4.40 -13.86 1.71
N ALA A 105 -4.11 -12.63 1.28
CA ALA A 105 -3.74 -12.35 -0.10
C ALA A 105 -2.42 -13.03 -0.48
N ALA A 106 -1.40 -13.04 0.40
CA ALA A 106 -0.13 -13.74 0.16
C ALA A 106 -0.30 -15.25 -0.10
N ARG A 107 -1.33 -15.88 0.46
CA ARG A 107 -1.64 -17.30 0.18
C ARG A 107 -2.43 -17.52 -1.10
N CYS A 108 -3.20 -16.52 -1.53
CA CYS A 108 -4.06 -16.61 -2.71
C CYS A 108 -3.33 -16.22 -4.00
N TYR A 109 -2.31 -15.35 -3.91
CA TYR A 109 -1.65 -14.77 -5.07
C TYR A 109 -0.15 -15.08 -5.07
N GLN A 110 0.34 -15.61 -6.19
CA GLN A 110 1.76 -15.89 -6.38
C GLN A 110 2.56 -14.60 -6.59
N SER A 111 2.01 -13.65 -7.35
CA SER A 111 2.64 -12.33 -7.52
C SER A 111 2.64 -11.56 -6.21
N GLN A 112 3.82 -11.13 -5.77
CA GLN A 112 4.02 -10.27 -4.61
C GLN A 112 3.23 -8.96 -4.75
N TYR A 113 3.30 -8.35 -5.93
CA TYR A 113 2.60 -7.12 -6.25
C TYR A 113 1.10 -7.32 -6.08
N GLU A 114 0.54 -8.32 -6.77
CA GLU A 114 -0.89 -8.60 -6.73
C GLU A 114 -1.38 -8.91 -5.31
N ALA A 115 -0.63 -9.74 -4.55
CA ALA A 115 -0.93 -10.03 -3.16
C ALA A 115 -1.05 -8.76 -2.30
N LYS A 116 -0.13 -7.79 -2.45
CA LYS A 116 -0.21 -6.54 -1.69
C LYS A 116 -1.40 -5.68 -2.09
N LYS A 117 -1.67 -5.56 -3.39
CA LYS A 117 -2.82 -4.80 -3.90
C LYS A 117 -4.10 -5.37 -3.31
N GLU A 118 -4.30 -6.67 -3.45
CA GLU A 118 -5.50 -7.36 -3.00
C GLU A 118 -5.61 -7.37 -1.47
N GLY A 119 -4.51 -7.56 -0.75
CA GLY A 119 -4.51 -7.47 0.72
C GLY A 119 -4.94 -6.09 1.23
N LEU A 120 -4.43 -5.02 0.61
CA LEU A 120 -4.84 -3.66 0.91
C LEU A 120 -6.30 -3.40 0.55
N VAL A 121 -6.71 -3.70 -0.68
CA VAL A 121 -8.09 -3.47 -1.15
C VAL A 121 -9.09 -4.19 -0.25
N ASN A 122 -8.83 -5.46 0.06
CA ASN A 122 -9.71 -6.22 0.94
C ASN A 122 -9.76 -5.65 2.36
N PHE A 123 -8.63 -5.21 2.92
CA PHE A 123 -8.64 -4.51 4.21
C PHE A 123 -9.50 -3.25 4.18
N LEU A 124 -9.39 -2.42 3.14
CA LEU A 124 -10.21 -1.22 3.00
C LEU A 124 -11.70 -1.53 2.80
N ILE A 125 -12.03 -2.59 2.07
CA ILE A 125 -13.41 -3.08 1.94
C ILE A 125 -13.97 -3.48 3.31
N THR A 126 -13.20 -4.14 4.18
CA THR A 126 -13.67 -4.51 5.53
C THR A 126 -14.00 -3.31 6.43
N LEU A 127 -13.55 -2.13 6.06
CA LEU A 127 -13.77 -0.87 6.77
C LEU A 127 -14.77 0.05 6.05
N ASP A 128 -15.41 -0.43 4.98
CA ASP A 128 -16.28 0.37 4.09
C ASP A 128 -15.58 1.62 3.51
N LEU A 129 -14.25 1.56 3.35
CA LEU A 129 -13.43 2.67 2.86
C LEU A 129 -13.11 2.59 1.37
N PHE A 130 -13.54 1.54 0.67
CA PHE A 130 -13.23 1.33 -0.74
C PHE A 130 -14.25 2.02 -1.66
N THR A 131 -14.14 3.35 -1.80
CA THR A 131 -15.00 4.20 -2.65
C THR A 131 -14.17 5.06 -3.61
N ALA A 132 -14.81 5.69 -4.60
CA ALA A 132 -14.13 6.55 -5.58
C ALA A 132 -13.42 7.75 -4.95
N GLU A 133 -14.12 8.47 -4.06
CA GLU A 133 -13.59 9.62 -3.32
C GLU A 133 -12.38 9.22 -2.46
N ASN A 134 -12.50 8.08 -1.78
CA ASN A 134 -11.45 7.56 -0.94
C ASN A 134 -10.22 7.08 -1.72
N ALA A 135 -10.41 6.54 -2.92
CA ALA A 135 -9.31 6.14 -3.79
C ALA A 135 -8.47 7.35 -4.22
N LEU A 136 -9.10 8.49 -4.52
CA LEU A 136 -8.38 9.74 -4.80
C LEU A 136 -7.53 10.17 -3.59
N MET A 137 -8.11 10.20 -2.39
CA MET A 137 -7.38 10.56 -1.18
C MET A 137 -6.22 9.60 -0.90
N LEU A 138 -6.42 8.30 -1.09
CA LEU A 138 -5.39 7.29 -0.92
C LEU A 138 -4.25 7.45 -1.93
N CYS A 139 -4.54 7.81 -3.19
CA CYS A 139 -3.51 8.08 -4.20
C CYS A 139 -2.66 9.31 -3.86
N LEU A 140 -3.30 10.38 -3.39
CA LEU A 140 -2.59 11.59 -2.96
C LEU A 140 -1.73 11.31 -1.71
N ALA A 141 -2.26 10.55 -0.75
CA ALA A 141 -1.51 10.10 0.42
C ALA A 141 -0.30 9.24 0.00
N TYR A 142 -0.49 8.33 -0.95
CA TYR A 142 0.58 7.48 -1.48
C TYR A 142 1.75 8.31 -2.03
N GLY A 143 1.49 9.22 -2.98
CA GLY A 143 2.55 10.04 -3.58
C GLY A 143 3.25 10.95 -2.56
N ASN A 144 2.48 11.53 -1.63
CA ASN A 144 3.05 12.39 -0.58
C ASN A 144 3.99 11.62 0.35
N GLU A 145 3.64 10.41 0.77
CA GLU A 145 4.51 9.62 1.66
C GLU A 145 5.80 9.18 0.97
N TRP A 146 5.77 8.84 -0.32
CA TRP A 146 7.01 8.55 -1.07
C TRP A 146 7.92 9.78 -1.19
N LYS A 147 7.34 10.96 -1.38
CA LYS A 147 8.10 12.22 -1.37
C LYS A 147 8.71 12.51 -0.01
N LEU A 148 7.99 12.25 1.09
CA LEU A 148 8.52 12.43 2.45
C LEU A 148 9.61 11.39 2.77
N ALA A 149 9.40 10.13 2.37
CA ALA A 149 10.39 9.08 2.56
C ALA A 149 11.73 9.42 1.86
N ALA A 150 11.68 10.07 0.70
CA ALA A 150 12.88 10.57 0.03
C ALA A 150 13.63 11.63 0.86
N GLN A 151 12.89 12.56 1.48
CA GLN A 151 13.49 13.60 2.32
C GLN A 151 14.20 13.03 3.55
N GLU A 152 13.66 11.95 4.12
CA GLU A 152 14.26 11.24 5.25
C GLU A 152 15.47 10.38 4.83
N TYR A 153 15.43 9.79 3.63
CA TYR A 153 16.48 8.91 3.12
C TYR A 153 17.80 9.64 2.84
N TYR A 154 17.74 10.93 2.47
CA TYR A 154 18.91 11.74 2.13
C TYR A 154 19.45 12.60 3.30
N GLN A 155 18.93 12.43 4.52
CA GLN A 155 19.43 13.06 5.75
C GLN A 155 20.47 12.18 6.45
#